data_AF-A0A950A3Y6-F1
#
_entry.id   AF-A0A950A3Y6-F1
#
_cell.length_a   1.000
_cell.length_b   1.000
_cell.length_c   1.000
_cell.angle_alpha   90.00
_cell.angle_beta   90.00
_cell.angle_gamma   90.00
#
_symmetry.space_group_name_H-M   'P 1'
#
loop_
_entity.id
_entity.type
_entity.pdbx_description
1 polymer ?
#
loop_
_entity_poly.entity_id
_entity_poly.type
_entity_poly.pdbx_seq_one_letter_code
_entity_poly.pdbx_strand_id
1 'polypeptide(L)'
;MDASWDDEYLTVQEIADRLKLNQQTIRNWIDEEKLPAVRIGRRVRVRRVDLDAMLAQGATVEVEPQASTVAPGEAVEQLTEALDRAGRLLDRLSGARRAELIEGLQQLTEAVAAAVQALSDDSVPTAAETE
;
A
#
# COMPACT_ATOMS: atom_id res chain seq x y z
N MET A 1 -20.98 0.78 -3.82
CA MET A 1 -21.22 2.09 -3.20
C MET A 1 -20.00 2.38 -2.32
N ASP A 2 -19.11 3.32 -2.56
CA ASP A 2 -19.09 4.44 -3.52
C ASP A 2 -17.62 4.80 -3.82
N ALA A 3 -17.18 4.58 -5.06
CA ALA A 3 -15.88 5.05 -5.55
C ALA A 3 -16.04 6.42 -6.22
N SER A 4 -16.43 7.44 -5.43
CA SER A 4 -16.55 8.82 -5.90
C SER A 4 -15.91 9.86 -4.98
N TRP A 5 -15.07 9.45 -4.02
CA TRP A 5 -14.43 10.37 -3.07
C TRP A 5 -13.11 10.98 -3.56
N ASP A 6 -12.55 10.48 -4.67
CA ASP A 6 -11.29 11.01 -5.24
C ASP A 6 -11.45 12.39 -5.91
N ASP A 7 -12.67 12.78 -6.29
CA ASP A 7 -12.96 14.07 -6.90
C ASP A 7 -13.43 15.16 -5.91
N GLU A 8 -13.35 14.89 -4.60
CA GLU A 8 -13.77 15.87 -3.60
C GLU A 8 -12.76 17.02 -3.49
N TYR A 9 -13.26 18.26 -3.65
CA TYR A 9 -12.48 19.48 -3.47
C TYR A 9 -12.64 20.02 -2.06
N LEU A 10 -11.52 20.10 -1.34
CA LEU A 10 -11.44 20.61 0.02
C LEU A 10 -11.09 22.09 0.05
N THR A 11 -11.60 22.77 1.07
CA THR A 11 -11.22 24.13 1.44
C THR A 11 -10.01 24.14 2.36
N VAL A 12 -9.29 25.25 2.38
CA VAL A 12 -8.17 25.46 3.31
C VAL A 12 -8.57 25.23 4.76
N GLN A 13 -9.79 25.61 5.14
CA GLN A 13 -10.32 25.40 6.49
C GLN A 13 -10.52 23.91 6.80
N GLU A 14 -11.17 23.16 5.91
CA GLU A 14 -11.39 21.73 6.12
C GLU A 14 -10.08 20.95 6.22
N ILE A 15 -9.08 21.32 5.43
CA ILE A 15 -7.74 20.71 5.49
C ILE A 15 -7.08 21.01 6.83
N ALA A 16 -7.13 22.27 7.27
CA ALA A 16 -6.60 22.70 8.55
C ALA A 16 -7.26 21.96 9.72
N ASP A 17 -8.59 21.81 9.68
CA ASP A 17 -9.36 21.09 10.71
C ASP A 17 -9.00 19.59 10.74
N ARG A 18 -8.87 18.95 9.56
CA ARG A 18 -8.50 17.53 9.45
C ARG A 18 -7.09 17.26 9.98
N LEU A 19 -6.13 18.12 9.64
CA LEU A 19 -4.73 17.97 10.05
C LEU A 19 -4.42 18.58 11.42
N LYS A 20 -5.40 19.28 12.03
CA LYS A 20 -5.23 20.07 13.26
C LYS A 20 -4.09 21.09 13.14
N LEU A 21 -3.98 21.73 11.98
CA LEU A 21 -2.99 22.76 11.68
C LEU A 21 -3.63 24.14 11.56
N ASN A 22 -2.82 25.19 11.56
CA ASN A 22 -3.29 26.53 11.26
C ASN A 22 -3.57 26.67 9.75
N GLN A 23 -4.66 27.34 9.38
CA GLN A 23 -4.97 27.69 7.98
C GLN A 23 -3.81 28.44 7.30
N GLN A 24 -3.03 29.24 8.04
CA GLN A 24 -1.87 29.92 7.49
C GLN A 24 -0.79 28.94 7.00
N THR A 25 -0.58 27.83 7.70
CA THR A 25 0.37 26.78 7.29
C THR A 25 -0.05 26.18 5.96
N ILE A 26 -1.35 25.89 5.80
CA ILE A 26 -1.88 25.35 4.54
C ILE A 26 -1.77 26.38 3.42
N ARG A 27 -2.01 27.68 3.68
CA ARG A 27 -1.79 28.75 2.69
C ARG A 27 -0.33 28.82 2.25
N ASN A 28 0.61 28.75 3.20
CA ASN A 28 2.04 28.75 2.89
C ASN A 28 2.41 27.56 1.99
N TRP A 29 1.87 26.36 2.24
CA TRP A 29 2.13 25.21 1.36
C TRP A 29 1.59 25.39 -0.06
N ILE A 30 0.46 26.08 -0.21
CA ILE A 30 -0.09 26.42 -1.52
C ILE A 30 0.77 27.48 -2.22
N ASP A 31 1.22 28.50 -1.47
CA ASP A 31 2.07 29.57 -1.99
C ASP A 31 3.49 29.10 -2.33
N GLU A 32 4.00 28.09 -1.61
CA GLU A 32 5.26 27.39 -1.87
C GLU A 32 5.15 26.31 -2.96
N GLU A 33 3.98 26.18 -3.61
CA GLU A 33 3.67 25.17 -4.63
C GLU A 33 3.85 23.71 -4.16
N LYS A 34 3.93 23.47 -2.85
CA LYS A 34 3.99 22.13 -2.24
C LYS A 34 2.65 21.41 -2.25
N LEU A 35 1.56 22.17 -2.23
CA LEU A 35 0.20 21.65 -2.28
C LEU A 35 -0.53 22.23 -3.50
N PRO A 36 -0.81 21.41 -4.54
CA PRO A 36 -1.56 21.85 -5.70
C PRO A 36 -2.95 22.37 -5.31
N ALA A 37 -3.31 23.55 -5.81
CA ALA A 37 -4.60 24.15 -5.53
C ALA A 37 -5.20 24.82 -6.76
N VAL A 38 -6.51 24.63 -6.93
CA VAL A 38 -7.31 25.25 -7.97
C VAL A 38 -7.97 26.51 -7.41
N ARG A 39 -7.79 27.63 -8.12
CA ARG A 39 -8.45 28.90 -7.78
C ARG A 39 -9.78 28.98 -8.54
N ILE A 40 -10.89 29.01 -7.79
CA ILE A 40 -12.23 29.18 -8.34
C ILE A 40 -12.75 30.55 -7.87
N GLY A 41 -12.61 31.54 -8.75
CA GLY A 41 -12.88 32.95 -8.42
C GLY A 41 -11.96 33.46 -7.30
N ARG A 42 -12.55 33.84 -6.16
CA ARG A 42 -11.82 34.31 -4.96
C ARG A 42 -11.51 33.20 -3.96
N ARG A 43 -11.94 31.96 -4.23
CA ARG A 43 -11.82 30.84 -3.30
C ARG A 43 -10.80 29.84 -3.81
N VAL A 44 -10.02 29.29 -2.89
CA VAL A 44 -9.05 28.23 -3.18
C VAL A 44 -9.67 26.88 -2.84
N ARG A 45 -9.40 25.89 -3.69
CA ARG A 45 -9.82 24.49 -3.54
C ARG A 45 -8.63 23.57 -3.79
N VAL A 46 -8.52 22.52 -3.00
CA VAL A 46 -7.47 21.51 -3.12
C VAL A 46 -8.16 20.17 -3.36
N ARG A 47 -7.70 19.38 -4.33
CA ARG A 47 -8.26 18.04 -4.51
C ARG A 47 -7.82 17.16 -3.35
N ARG A 48 -8.72 16.32 -2.86
CA ARG A 48 -8.40 15.40 -1.77
C ARG A 48 -7.24 14.47 -2.12
N VAL A 49 -7.20 13.98 -3.36
CA VAL A 49 -6.11 13.14 -3.88
C VAL A 49 -4.75 13.85 -3.82
N ASP A 50 -4.68 15.14 -4.15
CA ASP A 50 -3.41 15.89 -4.12
C ASP A 50 -2.92 16.09 -2.68
N LEU A 51 -3.83 16.35 -1.74
CA LEU A 51 -3.50 16.41 -0.31
C LEU A 51 -2.99 15.06 0.20
N ASP A 52 -3.70 13.98 -0.11
CA ASP A 52 -3.35 12.64 0.36
C ASP A 52 -2.02 12.18 -0.26
N ALA A 53 -1.74 12.52 -1.52
CA ALA A 53 -0.46 12.29 -2.18
C ALA A 53 0.70 13.05 -1.50
N MET A 54 0.51 14.34 -1.18
CA MET A 54 1.50 15.13 -0.44
C MET A 54 1.78 14.54 0.94
N LEU A 55 0.73 14.10 1.65
CA LEU A 55 0.88 13.47 2.96
C LEU A 55 1.56 12.11 2.85
N ALA A 56 1.28 11.31 1.83
CA ALA A 56 1.97 10.04 1.59
C ALA A 56 3.47 10.24 1.30
N GLN A 57 3.84 11.32 0.61
CA GLN A 57 5.24 11.71 0.38
C GLN A 57 5.94 12.20 1.66
N GLY A 58 5.21 12.77 2.61
CA GLY A 58 5.75 13.26 3.90
C GLY A 58 5.66 12.27 5.06
N ALA A 59 4.81 11.24 4.97
CA ALA A 59 4.60 10.22 6.00
C ALA A 59 5.72 9.17 6.06
N THR A 60 6.64 9.19 5.09
CA THR A 60 7.93 8.51 5.23
C THR A 60 8.77 9.29 6.24
N VAL A 61 8.58 8.99 7.52
CA VAL A 61 9.69 9.00 8.48
C VAL A 61 10.86 8.32 7.78
N GLU A 62 11.95 9.07 7.63
CA GLU A 62 13.27 8.70 7.08
C GLU A 62 13.51 7.18 6.98
N VAL A 63 13.07 6.59 5.87
CA VAL A 63 13.90 5.64 5.16
C VAL A 63 14.13 6.33 3.84
N GLU A 64 15.27 7.00 3.70
CA GLU A 64 15.73 7.38 2.37
C GLU A 64 15.59 6.14 1.48
N PRO A 65 14.78 6.17 0.41
CA PRO A 65 14.98 5.23 -0.65
C PRO A 65 16.29 5.70 -1.28
N GLN A 66 17.40 5.17 -0.76
CA GLN A 66 18.57 4.95 -1.58
C GLN A 66 18.00 4.21 -2.79
N ALA A 67 17.80 4.93 -3.89
CA ALA A 67 17.51 4.36 -5.18
C ALA A 67 18.72 3.48 -5.46
N SER A 68 18.63 2.24 -4.99
CA SER A 68 19.65 1.23 -5.17
C SER A 68 19.61 1.00 -6.67
N THR A 69 20.52 1.64 -7.39
CA THR A 69 20.84 1.31 -8.78
C THR A 69 21.57 -0.02 -8.77
N VAL A 70 20.97 -1.03 -8.17
CA VAL A 70 21.42 -2.40 -8.26
C VAL A 70 21.00 -2.81 -9.66
N ALA A 71 22.00 -3.02 -10.52
CA ALA A 71 21.74 -3.52 -11.85
C ALA A 71 20.92 -4.82 -11.73
N PRO A 72 20.00 -5.11 -12.66
CA PRO A 72 19.14 -6.30 -12.56
C PRO A 72 19.92 -7.61 -12.31
N GLY A 73 21.17 -7.71 -12.81
CA GLY A 73 22.05 -8.84 -12.53
C GLY A 73 22.55 -8.93 -11.08
N GLU A 74 22.86 -7.80 -10.46
CA GLU A 74 23.34 -7.71 -9.08
C GLU A 74 22.19 -7.97 -8.08
N ALA A 75 20.95 -7.64 -8.45
CA ALA A 75 19.76 -7.96 -7.66
C ALA A 75 19.48 -9.48 -7.65
N VAL A 76 19.68 -10.14 -8.80
CA VAL A 76 19.55 -11.60 -8.93
C VAL A 76 20.65 -12.31 -8.13
N GLU A 77 21.87 -11.78 -8.16
CA GLU A 77 23.00 -12.34 -7.38
C GLU A 77 22.74 -12.22 -5.86
N GLN A 78 22.33 -11.04 -5.39
CA GLN A 78 21.97 -10.83 -3.98
C GLN A 78 20.82 -11.74 -3.52
N LEU A 79 19.81 -11.96 -4.37
CA LEU A 79 18.72 -12.88 -4.09
C LEU A 79 19.21 -14.34 -4.02
N THR A 80 20.07 -14.74 -4.96
CA THR A 80 20.65 -16.10 -4.98
C THR A 80 21.48 -16.35 -3.73
N GLU A 81 22.32 -15.40 -3.33
CA GLU A 81 23.09 -15.49 -2.09
C GLU A 81 22.22 -15.53 -0.83
N ALA A 82 21.11 -14.79 -0.82
CA ALA A 82 20.16 -14.81 0.28
C ALA A 82 19.48 -16.19 0.40
N LEU A 83 19.09 -16.78 -0.72
CA LEU A 83 18.50 -18.13 -0.78
C LEU A 83 19.50 -19.21 -0.34
N ASP A 84 20.76 -19.13 -0.78
CA ASP A 84 21.81 -20.06 -0.36
C ASP A 84 22.12 -19.97 1.14
N ARG A 85 22.12 -18.75 1.70
CA ARG A 85 22.27 -18.53 3.15
C ARG A 85 21.10 -19.15 3.92
N ALA A 86 19.88 -18.99 3.44
CA ALA A 86 18.70 -19.61 4.02
C ALA A 86 18.75 -21.14 3.92
N GLY A 87 19.17 -21.69 2.77
CA GLY A 87 19.37 -23.13 2.56
C GLY A 87 20.33 -23.74 3.59
N ARG A 88 21.49 -23.11 3.82
CA ARG A 88 22.46 -23.55 4.83
C ARG A 88 21.97 -23.49 6.28
N LEU A 89 21.01 -22.61 6.57
CA LEU A 89 20.36 -22.55 7.89
C LEU A 89 19.36 -23.69 8.03
N LEU A 90 18.58 -23.97 6.98
CA LEU A 90 17.67 -25.10 6.91
C LEU A 90 18.44 -26.44 6.90
N ASP A 91 19.66 -26.47 6.37
CA ASP A 91 20.56 -27.65 6.40
C ASP A 91 21.04 -28.04 7.78
N ARG A 92 21.06 -27.09 8.72
CA ARG A 92 21.38 -27.36 10.12
C ARG A 92 20.20 -27.94 10.90
N LEU A 93 18.99 -27.88 10.34
CA LEU A 93 17.84 -28.61 10.88
C LEU A 93 18.00 -30.09 10.51
N SER A 94 17.73 -30.99 11.47
CA SER A 94 17.74 -32.43 11.18
C SER A 94 16.78 -32.76 10.03
N GLY A 95 17.08 -33.80 9.24
CA GLY A 95 16.25 -34.17 8.08
C GLY A 95 14.76 -34.33 8.42
N ALA A 96 14.44 -34.86 9.60
CA ALA A 96 13.08 -34.95 10.12
C ALA A 96 12.42 -33.58 10.34
N ARG A 97 13.14 -32.63 10.97
CA ARG A 97 12.64 -31.27 11.25
C ARG A 97 12.37 -30.47 9.97
N ARG A 98 13.15 -30.72 8.92
CA ARG A 98 12.92 -30.10 7.61
C ARG A 98 11.70 -30.67 6.91
N ALA A 99 11.51 -32.00 6.96
CA ALA A 99 10.33 -32.64 6.38
C ALA A 99 9.04 -32.13 7.04
N GLU A 100 9.02 -32.03 8.37
CA GLU A 100 7.90 -31.45 9.14
C GLU A 100 7.57 -30.00 8.68
N LEU A 101 8.60 -29.19 8.41
CA LEU A 101 8.42 -27.80 7.99
C LEU A 101 7.90 -27.69 6.55
N ILE A 102 8.36 -28.54 5.65
CA ILE A 102 7.86 -28.60 4.27
C ILE A 102 6.39 -28.99 4.27
N GLU A 103 6.03 -30.03 5.03
CA GLU A 103 4.65 -30.51 5.13
C GLU A 103 3.72 -29.43 5.71
N GLY A 104 4.16 -28.74 6.78
CA GLY A 104 3.40 -27.63 7.36
C GLY A 104 3.18 -26.45 6.40
N LEU A 105 4.17 -26.09 5.58
CA LEU A 105 4.05 -25.03 4.58
C LEU A 105 3.11 -25.41 3.42
N GLN A 106 3.13 -26.69 3.00
CA GLN A 106 2.19 -27.21 2.00
C GLN A 106 0.76 -27.13 2.51
N GLN A 107 0.50 -27.59 3.73
CA GLN A 107 -0.83 -27.49 4.37
C GLN A 107 -1.32 -26.05 4.48
N LEU A 108 -0.44 -25.11 4.82
CA LEU A 108 -0.79 -23.69 4.89
C LEU A 108 -1.16 -23.14 3.50
N THR A 109 -0.42 -23.52 2.46
CA THR A 109 -0.69 -23.10 1.08
C THR A 109 -2.04 -23.64 0.60
N GLU A 110 -2.33 -24.91 0.86
CA GLU A 110 -3.62 -25.53 0.54
C GLU A 110 -4.77 -24.87 1.31
N ALA A 111 -4.59 -24.57 2.60
CA ALA A 111 -5.58 -23.89 3.40
C ALA A 111 -5.88 -22.48 2.88
N VAL A 112 -4.85 -21.74 2.46
CA VAL A 112 -5.01 -20.42 1.84
C VAL A 112 -5.74 -20.53 0.50
N ALA A 113 -5.37 -21.50 -0.35
CA ALA A 113 -6.04 -21.73 -1.63
C ALA A 113 -7.53 -22.07 -1.44
N ALA A 114 -7.85 -22.93 -0.46
CA ALA A 114 -9.22 -23.27 -0.10
C ALA A 114 -10.01 -22.05 0.42
N ALA A 115 -9.39 -21.20 1.23
CA ALA A 115 -10.04 -19.98 1.73
C ALA A 115 -10.33 -18.98 0.60
N VAL A 116 -9.40 -18.79 -0.34
CA VAL A 116 -9.58 -17.93 -1.52
C VAL A 116 -10.72 -18.45 -2.41
N GLN A 117 -10.79 -19.77 -2.62
CA GLN A 117 -11.86 -20.40 -3.38
C GLN A 117 -13.23 -20.18 -2.72
N ALA A 118 -13.33 -20.42 -1.40
CA ALA A 118 -14.57 -20.22 -0.65
C ALA A 118 -15.07 -18.76 -0.69
N LEU A 119 -14.15 -17.79 -0.62
CA LEU A 119 -14.47 -16.36 -0.76
C LEU A 119 -14.91 -16.00 -2.19
N SER A 120 -14.47 -16.74 -3.20
CA SER A 120 -14.84 -16.54 -4.61
C SER A 120 -16.21 -17.15 -4.94
N ASP A 121 -16.53 -18.31 -4.36
CA ASP A 121 -17.80 -19.03 -4.60
C ASP A 121 -19.02 -18.32 -3.95
N ASP A 122 -18.81 -17.53 -2.89
CA ASP A 122 -19.86 -16.72 -2.24
C ASP A 122 -20.30 -15.49 -3.08
N SER A 123 -19.72 -15.31 -4.28
CA SER A 123 -20.00 -14.18 -5.20
C SER A 123 -21.01 -14.49 -6.30
N VAL A 124 -21.78 -15.59 -6.24
CA VAL A 124 -22.92 -15.82 -7.16
C VAL A 124 -24.25 -15.51 -6.46
N PRO A 125 -24.78 -14.27 -6.55
CA PRO A 125 -26.17 -14.03 -6.22
C PRO A 125 -27.01 -14.49 -7.40
N THR A 126 -27.48 -15.74 -7.40
CA THR A 126 -28.64 -16.10 -8.22
C THR A 126 -29.90 -15.80 -7.38
N ALA A 127 -30.21 -14.51 -7.30
CA ALA A 127 -31.59 -14.09 -7.17
C ALA A 127 -32.28 -14.30 -8.52
N ALA A 128 -33.60 -14.51 -8.44
CA ALA A 128 -34.58 -14.63 -9.53
C ALA A 128 -34.65 -16.00 -10.24
N GLU A 129 -35.81 -16.59 -10.52
CA GLU A 129 -37.20 -16.15 -10.37
C GLU A 129 -38.10 -17.40 -10.50
N THR A 130 -39.22 -17.32 -9.78
CA THR A 130 -40.48 -18.05 -9.91
C THR A 130 -40.88 -18.36 -11.37
N GLU A 131 -41.22 -19.62 -11.69
CA GLU A 131 -42.51 -20.05 -12.29
C GLU A 131 -42.63 -21.58 -12.33
#